data_AF-A0A097STN6-F1
#
_entry.id   AF-A0A097STN6-F1
#
_cell.length_a   1.000
_cell.length_b   1.000
_cell.length_c   1.000
_cell.angle_alpha   90.00
_cell.angle_beta   90.00
_cell.angle_gamma   90.00
#
_symmetry.space_group_name_H-M   'P 1'
#
loop_
_entity.id
_entity.type
_entity.pdbx_description
1 polymer ?
#
loop_
_entity_poly.entity_id
_entity_poly.type
_entity_poly.pdbx_seq_one_letter_code
_entity_poly.pdbx_strand_id
1 'polypeptide(L)'
;MNKQSYFMHFYMLELEVFLNSQKKNLFTVSFQSDEANTDRPLKEYLKYVIENELNMLPINPIASKLFIDNQTHSIDEYKNYNISRVILPDEIDENLKQKIKESKSACYTNPDICLEVKGNGSTFYQTVELKSTKNDSIPGSSIQQIIPDEWVIFVKHTSKNIEVVTGQYINSINSKMQFPDRSPRPQVSFKELFSWNNLHRNIENNELIYTIDDSLANKLALIDDWQGVLSKRWIDILLNSEKVKKSEPWFNNSIRKFILDFLKIYDGYNEEEKALIKSEIQSMIKKETDD
;
A
#
# COMPACT_ATOMS: atom_id res chain seq x y z
N MET A 1 15.40 9.50 0.10
CA MET A 1 14.75 9.11 -1.17
C MET A 1 15.63 9.49 -2.36
N ASN A 2 15.42 8.91 -3.53
CA ASN A 2 16.15 9.27 -4.76
C ASN A 2 15.41 10.35 -5.57
N LYS A 3 16.08 10.97 -6.55
CA LYS A 3 15.48 12.00 -7.43
C LYS A 3 14.23 11.52 -8.17
N GLN A 4 14.18 10.22 -8.52
CA GLN A 4 13.05 9.61 -9.23
C GLN A 4 11.78 9.63 -8.37
N SER A 5 11.93 9.37 -7.07
CA SER A 5 10.84 9.41 -6.10
C SER A 5 10.24 10.82 -6.01
N TYR A 6 11.05 11.88 -5.97
CA TYR A 6 10.56 13.26 -5.90
C TYR A 6 9.78 13.69 -7.15
N PHE A 7 10.21 13.29 -8.36
CA PHE A 7 9.41 13.48 -9.57
C PHE A 7 8.00 12.90 -9.42
N MET A 8 7.90 11.67 -8.89
CA MET A 8 6.61 11.01 -8.71
C MET A 8 5.70 11.73 -7.70
N HIS A 9 6.24 12.42 -6.69
CA HIS A 9 5.41 13.19 -5.75
C HIS A 9 4.67 14.33 -6.45
N PHE A 10 5.36 15.08 -7.33
CA PHE A 10 4.73 16.09 -8.16
C PHE A 10 3.77 15.46 -9.16
N TYR A 11 4.24 14.45 -9.89
CA TYR A 11 3.49 13.85 -10.99
C TYR A 11 2.17 13.23 -10.51
N MET A 12 2.16 12.51 -9.39
CA MET A 12 0.95 11.87 -8.87
C MET A 12 -0.08 12.87 -8.36
N LEU A 13 0.36 14.00 -7.80
CA LEU A 13 -0.55 15.10 -7.44
C LEU A 13 -1.22 15.69 -8.69
N GLU A 14 -0.44 15.97 -9.73
CA GLU A 14 -0.97 16.47 -11.02
C GLU A 14 -1.94 15.47 -11.65
N LEU A 15 -1.58 14.19 -11.65
CA LEU A 15 -2.42 13.11 -12.17
C LEU A 15 -3.73 13.00 -11.39
N GLU A 16 -3.70 13.10 -10.07
CA GLU A 16 -4.91 13.08 -9.23
C GLU A 16 -5.86 14.22 -9.57
N VAL A 17 -5.35 15.45 -9.64
CA VAL A 17 -6.17 16.62 -9.97
C VAL A 17 -6.70 16.51 -11.41
N PHE A 18 -5.86 16.08 -12.34
CA PHE A 18 -6.25 15.87 -13.73
C PHE A 18 -7.38 14.85 -13.85
N LEU A 19 -7.24 13.65 -13.26
CA LEU A 19 -8.26 12.61 -13.31
C LEU A 19 -9.58 13.04 -12.63
N ASN A 20 -9.51 13.79 -11.52
CA ASN A 20 -10.70 14.36 -10.88
C ASN A 20 -11.35 15.49 -11.70
N SER A 21 -10.65 16.12 -12.63
CA SER A 21 -11.25 17.04 -13.61
C SER A 21 -11.95 16.29 -14.75
N GLN A 22 -11.52 15.06 -15.06
CA GLN A 22 -12.03 14.22 -16.14
C GLN A 22 -13.12 13.22 -15.70
N LYS A 23 -13.77 13.46 -14.55
CA LYS A 23 -14.76 12.54 -13.96
C LYS A 23 -15.81 12.03 -14.93
N LYS A 24 -16.30 12.87 -15.86
CA LYS A 24 -17.30 12.47 -16.85
C LYS A 24 -16.80 11.35 -17.76
N ASN A 25 -15.56 11.46 -18.23
CA ASN A 25 -14.94 10.45 -19.09
C ASN A 25 -14.70 9.18 -18.28
N LEU A 26 -14.10 9.32 -17.09
CA LEU A 26 -13.81 8.19 -16.21
C LEU A 26 -15.08 7.43 -15.77
N PHE A 27 -16.23 8.11 -15.63
CA PHE A 27 -17.52 7.48 -15.30
C PHE A 27 -18.07 6.56 -16.42
N THR A 28 -17.61 6.74 -17.67
CA THR A 28 -18.03 5.89 -18.81
C THR A 28 -17.20 4.62 -18.93
N VAL A 29 -16.07 4.53 -18.22
CA VAL A 29 -15.22 3.35 -18.20
C VAL A 29 -15.94 2.25 -17.42
N SER A 30 -15.94 1.02 -17.95
CA SER A 30 -16.51 -0.12 -17.24
C SER A 30 -15.65 -0.50 -16.03
N PHE A 31 -16.31 -0.74 -14.89
CA PHE A 31 -15.66 -1.13 -13.63
C PHE A 31 -16.15 -2.51 -13.19
N GLN A 32 -15.22 -3.38 -12.77
CA GLN A 32 -15.51 -4.69 -12.18
C GLN A 32 -16.47 -5.54 -13.05
N SER A 33 -16.13 -5.72 -14.34
CA SER A 33 -16.98 -6.48 -15.27
C SER A 33 -17.16 -7.93 -14.81
N ASP A 34 -16.12 -8.58 -14.26
CA ASP A 34 -16.19 -10.01 -13.91
C ASP A 34 -15.32 -10.44 -12.70
N GLU A 35 -14.15 -9.81 -12.41
CA GLU A 35 -13.32 -10.13 -11.23
C GLU A 35 -12.62 -8.89 -10.62
N ALA A 36 -12.26 -8.97 -9.33
CA ALA A 36 -11.60 -7.88 -8.60
C ALA A 36 -10.20 -7.47 -9.16
N ASN A 37 -9.63 -8.26 -10.07
CA ASN A 37 -8.35 -8.01 -10.74
C ASN A 37 -8.48 -7.64 -12.24
N THR A 38 -9.71 -7.59 -12.77
CA THR A 38 -9.97 -7.39 -14.20
C THR A 38 -10.40 -5.95 -14.54
N ASP A 39 -9.83 -4.96 -13.85
CA ASP A 39 -10.01 -3.53 -14.19
C ASP A 39 -9.23 -3.15 -15.47
N ARG A 40 -9.20 -4.04 -16.47
CA ARG A 40 -8.53 -3.83 -17.75
C ARG A 40 -9.01 -2.56 -18.45
N PRO A 41 -10.32 -2.26 -18.55
CA PRO A 41 -10.77 -1.01 -19.16
C PRO A 41 -10.24 0.24 -18.44
N LEU A 42 -10.13 0.19 -17.12
CA LEU A 42 -9.55 1.28 -16.33
C LEU A 42 -8.04 1.41 -16.53
N LYS A 43 -7.31 0.28 -16.61
CA LYS A 43 -5.88 0.26 -16.94
C LYS A 43 -5.61 0.84 -18.32
N GLU A 44 -6.39 0.45 -19.32
CA GLU A 44 -6.30 0.96 -20.69
C GLU A 44 -6.64 2.45 -20.76
N TYR A 45 -7.67 2.90 -20.03
CA TYR A 45 -7.99 4.33 -19.90
C TYR A 45 -6.85 5.13 -19.28
N LEU A 46 -6.29 4.65 -18.16
CA LEU A 46 -5.19 5.33 -17.47
C LEU A 46 -3.94 5.36 -18.36
N LYS A 47 -3.63 4.27 -19.06
CA LYS A 47 -2.56 4.22 -20.07
C LYS A 47 -2.76 5.31 -21.12
N TYR A 48 -3.94 5.40 -21.73
CA TYR A 48 -4.23 6.43 -22.73
C TYR A 48 -4.06 7.84 -22.17
N VAL A 49 -4.63 8.14 -21.01
CA VAL A 49 -4.54 9.47 -20.37
C VAL A 49 -3.09 9.84 -20.05
N ILE A 50 -2.34 8.91 -19.43
CA ILE A 50 -0.96 9.18 -19.05
C ILE A 50 -0.07 9.35 -20.29
N GLU A 51 -0.21 8.52 -21.33
CA GLU A 51 0.65 8.62 -22.52
C GLU A 51 0.33 9.84 -23.39
N ASN A 52 -0.95 10.22 -23.48
CA ASN A 52 -1.42 11.20 -24.48
C ASN A 52 -1.84 12.55 -23.90
N GLU A 53 -2.26 12.61 -22.63
CA GLU A 53 -2.81 13.83 -22.03
C GLU A 53 -1.91 14.39 -20.91
N LEU A 54 -1.24 13.53 -20.14
CA LEU A 54 -0.37 13.94 -19.02
C LEU A 54 0.90 13.09 -18.94
N ASN A 55 1.70 13.09 -20.00
CA ASN A 55 2.95 12.32 -20.03
C ASN A 55 4.14 13.07 -19.40
N MET A 56 3.96 14.31 -18.99
CA MET A 56 4.96 15.17 -18.37
C MET A 56 4.29 16.05 -17.30
N LEU A 57 5.10 16.68 -16.46
CA LEU A 57 4.61 17.73 -15.57
C LEU A 57 4.06 18.91 -16.41
N PRO A 58 2.92 19.50 -16.03
CA PRO A 58 2.33 20.60 -16.77
C PRO A 58 3.19 21.86 -16.67
N ILE A 59 3.03 22.76 -17.66
CA ILE A 59 3.76 24.04 -17.72
C ILE A 59 3.48 24.90 -16.47
N ASN A 60 2.23 24.87 -15.98
CA ASN A 60 1.80 25.55 -14.77
C ASN A 60 1.44 24.50 -13.70
N PRO A 61 2.43 23.99 -12.96
CA PRO A 61 2.20 22.99 -11.94
C PRO A 61 1.47 23.57 -10.73
N ILE A 62 0.77 22.72 -10.01
CA ILE A 62 0.06 23.01 -8.76
C ILE A 62 1.05 23.46 -7.67
N ALA A 63 2.24 22.86 -7.65
CA ALA A 63 3.31 23.18 -6.73
C ALA A 63 4.66 23.26 -7.47
N SER A 64 5.46 24.26 -7.12
CA SER A 64 6.81 24.47 -7.66
C SER A 64 7.92 23.88 -6.80
N LYS A 65 7.60 23.53 -5.55
CA LYS A 65 8.53 22.99 -4.56
C LYS A 65 7.89 21.81 -3.83
N LEU A 66 8.73 20.89 -3.37
CA LEU A 66 8.36 19.75 -2.54
C LEU A 66 9.13 19.86 -1.23
N PHE A 67 8.42 19.93 -0.10
CA PHE A 67 8.99 19.80 1.23
C PHE A 67 8.68 18.41 1.80
N ILE A 68 9.70 17.59 2.01
CA ILE A 68 9.57 16.22 2.54
C ILE A 68 10.86 15.86 3.29
N ASP A 69 10.77 15.08 4.37
CA ASP A 69 11.93 14.68 5.19
C ASP A 69 12.82 15.85 5.64
N ASN A 70 12.21 17.00 5.96
CA ASN A 70 12.89 18.27 6.30
C ASN A 70 13.81 18.81 5.19
N GLN A 71 13.55 18.45 3.93
CA GLN A 71 14.28 18.93 2.75
C GLN A 71 13.32 19.54 1.74
N THR A 72 13.78 20.60 1.07
CA THR A 72 13.05 21.24 -0.03
C THR A 72 13.69 20.89 -1.37
N HIS A 73 12.88 20.46 -2.33
CA HIS A 73 13.28 20.13 -3.69
C HIS A 73 12.53 21.00 -4.70
N SER A 74 13.24 21.55 -5.69
CA SER A 74 12.61 22.33 -6.77
C SER A 74 12.05 21.42 -7.85
N ILE A 75 10.88 21.77 -8.38
CA ILE A 75 10.30 21.10 -9.55
C ILE A 75 11.16 21.26 -10.82
N ASP A 76 11.99 22.30 -10.88
CA ASP A 76 12.82 22.63 -12.06
C ASP A 76 13.74 21.49 -12.47
N GLU A 77 14.21 20.69 -11.50
CA GLU A 77 15.06 19.52 -11.75
C GLU A 77 14.37 18.42 -12.57
N TYR A 78 13.04 18.45 -12.64
CA TYR A 78 12.22 17.40 -13.24
C TYR A 78 11.47 17.84 -14.50
N LYS A 79 11.68 19.07 -14.99
CA LYS A 79 11.00 19.60 -16.20
C LYS A 79 11.25 18.80 -17.47
N ASN A 80 12.38 18.11 -17.55
CA ASN A 80 12.75 17.27 -18.69
C ASN A 80 12.36 15.80 -18.51
N TYR A 81 11.63 15.47 -17.44
CA TYR A 81 11.15 14.10 -17.23
C TYR A 81 9.88 13.90 -18.04
N ASN A 82 9.79 12.75 -18.71
CA ASN A 82 8.60 12.34 -19.43
C ASN A 82 8.35 10.85 -19.27
N ILE A 83 7.09 10.47 -19.16
CA ILE A 83 6.64 9.09 -19.27
C ILE A 83 6.62 8.77 -20.76
N SER A 84 7.54 7.93 -21.23
CA SER A 84 7.61 7.53 -22.64
C SER A 84 6.64 6.42 -22.98
N ARG A 85 6.29 5.58 -22.01
CA ARG A 85 5.37 4.47 -22.18
C ARG A 85 4.73 4.08 -20.86
N VAL A 86 3.47 3.66 -20.93
CA VAL A 86 2.75 3.00 -19.87
C VAL A 86 2.59 1.53 -20.27
N ILE A 87 3.10 0.64 -19.42
CA ILE A 87 3.21 -0.78 -19.69
C ILE A 87 2.20 -1.49 -18.78
N LEU A 88 1.24 -2.18 -19.41
CA LEU A 88 0.22 -2.97 -18.72
C LEU A 88 0.74 -4.37 -18.35
N PRO A 89 0.08 -5.10 -17.43
CA PRO A 89 0.61 -6.37 -16.90
C PRO A 89 0.91 -7.43 -17.97
N ASP A 90 0.10 -7.47 -19.03
CA ASP A 90 0.21 -8.36 -20.19
C ASP A 90 1.28 -7.92 -21.20
N GLU A 91 1.81 -6.71 -21.07
CA GLU A 91 2.85 -6.14 -21.93
C GLU A 91 4.27 -6.23 -21.30
N ILE A 92 4.37 -6.72 -20.06
CA ILE A 92 5.65 -6.87 -19.35
C ILE A 92 6.36 -8.12 -19.87
N ASP A 93 7.44 -7.90 -20.63
CA ASP A 93 8.33 -8.98 -21.06
C ASP A 93 9.26 -9.47 -19.94
N GLU A 94 9.93 -10.61 -20.15
CA GLU A 94 10.82 -11.22 -19.15
C GLU A 94 12.03 -10.34 -18.79
N ASN A 95 12.49 -9.47 -19.69
CA ASN A 95 13.61 -8.56 -19.42
C ASN A 95 13.17 -7.45 -18.45
N LEU A 96 12.05 -6.79 -18.74
CA LEU A 96 11.46 -5.79 -17.86
C LEU A 96 11.07 -6.38 -16.51
N LYS A 97 10.49 -7.58 -16.51
CA LYS A 97 10.19 -8.33 -15.28
C LYS A 97 11.41 -8.50 -14.40
N GLN A 98 12.54 -8.88 -14.99
CA GLN A 98 13.80 -9.03 -14.25
C GLN A 98 14.29 -7.70 -13.67
N LYS A 99 14.22 -6.60 -14.43
CA LYS A 99 14.56 -5.25 -13.92
C LYS A 99 13.68 -4.83 -12.75
N ILE A 100 12.37 -5.09 -12.85
CA ILE A 100 11.42 -4.77 -11.78
C ILE A 100 11.73 -5.62 -10.53
N LYS A 101 12.02 -6.92 -10.71
CA LYS A 101 12.42 -7.82 -9.61
C LYS A 101 13.66 -7.31 -8.87
N GLU A 102 14.69 -6.91 -9.62
CA GLU A 102 15.95 -6.43 -9.04
C GLU A 102 15.78 -5.10 -8.28
N SER A 103 14.78 -4.30 -8.63
CA SER A 103 14.48 -3.03 -7.95
C SER A 103 13.62 -3.16 -6.68
N LYS A 104 13.00 -4.33 -6.43
CA LYS A 104 11.98 -4.51 -5.39
C LYS A 104 12.48 -5.46 -4.29
N SER A 105 12.17 -5.15 -3.04
CA SER A 105 12.48 -5.98 -1.88
C SER A 105 11.42 -7.05 -1.57
N ALA A 106 10.21 -6.91 -2.13
CA ALA A 106 9.08 -7.80 -1.89
C ALA A 106 8.98 -8.93 -2.92
N CYS A 107 8.16 -9.95 -2.62
CA CYS A 107 7.88 -11.03 -3.56
C CYS A 107 7.26 -10.47 -4.84
N TYR A 108 7.81 -10.87 -5.98
CA TYR A 108 7.43 -10.29 -7.26
C TYR A 108 5.99 -10.60 -7.65
N THR A 109 5.26 -9.55 -7.99
CA THR A 109 4.00 -9.59 -8.70
C THR A 109 4.08 -8.69 -9.93
N ASN A 110 3.31 -9.03 -10.98
CA ASN A 110 3.15 -8.11 -12.09
C ASN A 110 2.44 -6.85 -11.57
N PRO A 111 3.03 -5.66 -11.70
CA PRO A 111 2.36 -4.42 -11.30
C PRO A 111 1.14 -4.16 -12.19
N ASP A 112 0.14 -3.48 -11.65
CA ASP A 112 -1.04 -3.09 -12.43
C ASP A 112 -0.70 -2.14 -13.57
N ILE A 113 0.23 -1.22 -13.31
CA ILE A 113 0.76 -0.25 -14.27
C ILE A 113 2.27 -0.10 -14.01
N CYS A 114 3.06 -0.08 -15.08
CA CYS A 114 4.48 0.27 -15.02
C CYS A 114 4.76 1.47 -15.93
N LEU A 115 5.29 2.54 -15.36
CA LEU A 115 5.66 3.75 -16.09
C LEU A 115 7.13 3.64 -16.50
N GLU A 116 7.39 3.71 -17.81
CA GLU A 116 8.74 3.96 -18.32
C GLU A 116 8.97 5.47 -18.34
N VAL A 117 9.86 5.95 -17.47
CA VAL A 117 10.15 7.37 -17.32
C VAL A 117 11.55 7.67 -17.82
N LYS A 118 11.66 8.62 -18.75
CA LYS A 118 12.91 9.16 -19.25
C LYS A 118 13.19 10.49 -18.58
N GLY A 119 14.41 10.68 -18.10
CA GLY A 119 14.84 11.92 -17.47
C GLY A 119 16.35 11.95 -17.28
N ASN A 120 16.96 13.12 -17.52
CA ASN A 120 18.39 13.36 -17.33
C ASN A 120 19.31 12.33 -18.00
N GLY A 121 18.96 11.89 -19.22
CA GLY A 121 19.75 10.93 -20.00
C GLY A 121 19.64 9.47 -19.52
N SER A 122 18.74 9.18 -18.57
CA SER A 122 18.50 7.83 -18.05
C SER A 122 17.02 7.45 -18.17
N THR A 123 16.76 6.15 -18.17
CA THR A 123 15.40 5.58 -18.10
C THR A 123 15.26 4.81 -16.80
N PHE A 124 14.15 5.00 -16.10
CA PHE A 124 13.78 4.18 -14.95
C PHE A 124 12.32 3.71 -15.07
N TYR A 125 11.99 2.69 -14.29
CA TYR A 125 10.67 2.07 -14.30
C TYR A 125 10.02 2.28 -12.95
N GLN A 126 8.84 2.89 -12.94
CA GLN A 126 8.07 3.11 -11.72
C GLN A 126 6.80 2.27 -11.77
N THR A 127 6.65 1.35 -10.83
CA THR A 127 5.41 0.59 -10.69
C THR A 127 4.36 1.38 -9.93
N VAL A 128 3.11 1.19 -10.34
CA VAL A 128 1.92 1.83 -9.76
C VAL A 128 0.85 0.77 -9.62
N GLU A 129 0.30 0.65 -8.41
CA GLU A 129 -0.83 -0.21 -8.11
C GLU A 129 -2.15 0.51 -8.43
N LEU A 130 -3.12 -0.22 -8.97
CA LEU A 130 -4.44 0.30 -9.28
C LEU A 130 -5.47 -0.38 -8.37
N LYS A 131 -6.09 0.40 -7.50
CA LYS A 131 -7.16 -0.08 -6.65
C LYS A 131 -8.48 0.56 -7.07
N SER A 132 -9.54 -0.24 -7.19
CA SER A 132 -10.89 0.27 -7.43
C SER A 132 -11.88 -0.27 -6.39
N THR A 133 -12.85 0.56 -6.02
CA THR A 133 -13.90 0.16 -5.07
C THR A 133 -15.21 0.88 -5.33
N LYS A 134 -16.33 0.21 -5.06
CA LYS A 134 -17.66 0.84 -5.03
C LYS A 134 -18.00 1.47 -3.69
N ASN A 135 -17.35 1.01 -2.62
CA ASN A 135 -17.67 1.41 -1.26
C ASN A 135 -16.53 2.25 -0.67
N ASP A 136 -15.50 1.58 -0.19
CA ASP A 136 -14.38 2.22 0.48
C ASP A 136 -13.19 1.27 0.63
N SER A 137 -13.40 0.17 1.36
CA SER A 137 -12.32 -0.73 1.73
C SER A 137 -12.38 -2.02 0.92
N ILE A 138 -11.21 -2.52 0.52
CA ILE A 138 -11.03 -3.79 -0.20
C ILE A 138 -9.87 -4.58 0.43
N PRO A 139 -9.81 -5.91 0.26
CA PRO A 139 -8.60 -6.66 0.58
C PRO A 139 -7.41 -6.08 -0.19
N GLY A 140 -6.31 -5.80 0.51
CA GLY A 140 -5.05 -5.44 -0.11
C GLY A 140 -4.33 -6.65 -0.72
N SER A 141 -3.06 -6.43 -1.04
CA SER A 141 -2.13 -7.43 -1.52
C SER A 141 -1.73 -8.36 -0.37
N SER A 142 -1.15 -9.53 -0.68
CA SER A 142 -0.53 -10.35 0.37
C SER A 142 0.55 -9.55 1.08
N ILE A 143 0.68 -9.67 2.40
CA ILE A 143 1.68 -8.92 3.17
C ILE A 143 3.11 -9.06 2.58
N GLN A 144 3.46 -10.26 2.11
CA GLN A 144 4.75 -10.59 1.47
C GLN A 144 4.98 -9.91 0.11
N GLN A 145 3.93 -9.36 -0.51
CA GLN A 145 3.96 -8.70 -1.82
C GLN A 145 3.88 -7.18 -1.70
N ILE A 146 3.65 -6.64 -0.49
CA ILE A 146 3.46 -5.21 -0.31
C ILE A 146 4.80 -4.50 -0.41
N ILE A 147 4.81 -3.43 -1.20
CA ILE A 147 5.90 -2.47 -1.27
C ILE A 147 5.35 -1.18 -0.66
N PRO A 148 5.77 -0.81 0.57
CA PRO A 148 5.14 0.28 1.32
C PRO A 148 5.09 1.61 0.56
N ASP A 149 6.16 1.93 -0.15
CA ASP A 149 6.35 3.18 -0.89
C ASP A 149 5.87 3.12 -2.35
N GLU A 150 5.29 2.00 -2.79
CA GLU A 150 4.70 1.88 -4.13
C GLU A 150 3.53 2.85 -4.30
N TRP A 151 3.48 3.52 -5.44
CA TRP A 151 2.40 4.44 -5.74
C TRP A 151 1.10 3.70 -6.01
N VAL A 152 0.00 4.30 -5.56
CA VAL A 152 -1.35 3.80 -5.75
C VAL A 152 -2.18 4.86 -6.46
N ILE A 153 -2.94 4.44 -7.46
CA ILE A 153 -4.11 5.18 -7.96
C ILE A 153 -5.34 4.45 -7.41
N PHE A 154 -6.06 5.08 -6.50
CA PHE A 154 -7.27 4.52 -5.89
C PHE A 154 -8.49 5.22 -6.45
N VAL A 155 -9.30 4.47 -7.20
CA VAL A 155 -10.55 4.96 -7.80
C VAL A 155 -11.75 4.46 -7.00
N LYS A 156 -12.55 5.38 -6.49
CA LYS A 156 -13.84 5.08 -5.90
C LYS A 156 -14.95 5.39 -6.90
N HIS A 157 -15.63 4.35 -7.35
CA HIS A 157 -16.70 4.44 -8.35
C HIS A 157 -18.04 4.02 -7.79
N THR A 158 -18.92 4.98 -7.53
CA THR A 158 -20.29 4.75 -7.07
C THR A 158 -21.26 4.97 -8.23
N SER A 159 -22.53 4.58 -8.06
CA SER A 159 -23.56 4.86 -9.08
C SER A 159 -23.83 6.35 -9.32
N LYS A 160 -23.32 7.26 -8.48
CA LYS A 160 -23.60 8.70 -8.54
C LYS A 160 -22.36 9.57 -8.70
N ASN A 161 -21.18 9.05 -8.38
CA ASN A 161 -19.95 9.83 -8.28
C ASN A 161 -18.74 8.94 -8.52
N ILE A 162 -17.70 9.54 -9.08
CA ILE A 162 -16.38 8.96 -9.21
C ILE A 162 -15.34 9.91 -8.61
N GLU A 163 -14.43 9.34 -7.82
CA GLU A 163 -13.39 10.07 -7.13
C GLU A 163 -12.08 9.30 -7.26
N VAL A 164 -11.00 10.02 -7.45
CA VAL A 164 -9.66 9.45 -7.54
C VAL A 164 -8.81 10.04 -6.43
N VAL A 165 -8.02 9.20 -5.77
CA VAL A 165 -6.97 9.63 -4.86
C VAL A 165 -5.71 8.84 -5.15
N THR A 166 -4.57 9.50 -5.01
CA THR A 166 -3.24 8.94 -5.25
C THR A 166 -2.40 9.07 -4.00
N GLY A 167 -1.40 8.21 -3.85
CA GLY A 167 -0.42 8.29 -2.77
C GLY A 167 0.37 7.00 -2.66
N GLN A 168 1.12 6.82 -1.58
CA GLN A 168 1.86 5.59 -1.34
C GLN A 168 0.97 4.51 -0.72
N TYR A 169 1.25 3.25 -1.03
CA TYR A 169 0.44 2.10 -0.63
C TYR A 169 0.24 2.02 0.88
N ILE A 170 1.30 2.25 1.64
CA ILE A 170 1.28 2.23 3.11
C ILE A 170 0.22 3.17 3.70
N ASN A 171 -0.02 4.32 3.04
CA ASN A 171 -0.96 5.32 3.49
C ASN A 171 -2.43 4.91 3.27
N SER A 172 -2.67 3.85 2.48
CA SER A 172 -4.00 3.28 2.26
C SER A 172 -4.36 2.15 3.25
N ILE A 173 -3.40 1.63 4.00
CA ILE A 173 -3.60 0.52 4.94
C ILE A 173 -4.26 1.03 6.23
N ASN A 174 -5.45 0.51 6.54
CA ASN A 174 -6.24 0.96 7.70
C ASN A 174 -5.90 0.23 9.02
N SER A 175 -4.72 -0.43 9.10
CA SER A 175 -4.20 -1.20 10.25
C SER A 175 -5.09 -2.33 10.78
N LYS A 176 -6.25 -2.59 10.15
CA LYS A 176 -7.11 -3.72 10.46
C LYS A 176 -6.62 -4.93 9.68
N MET A 177 -6.42 -6.03 10.40
CA MET A 177 -6.08 -7.31 9.84
C MET A 177 -7.11 -8.32 10.31
N GLN A 178 -7.84 -8.93 9.38
CA GLN A 178 -8.70 -10.06 9.70
C GLN A 178 -7.81 -11.29 9.92
N PHE A 179 -8.19 -12.15 10.88
CA PHE A 179 -7.47 -13.39 11.15
C PHE A 179 -7.44 -14.23 9.86
N PRO A 180 -6.28 -14.48 9.25
CA PRO A 180 -6.24 -15.07 7.94
C PRO A 180 -6.03 -16.60 8.05
N ASP A 181 -6.67 -17.34 7.15
CA ASP A 181 -6.39 -18.77 6.92
C ASP A 181 -5.11 -18.98 6.06
N ARG A 182 -4.50 -17.87 5.60
CA ARG A 182 -3.29 -17.80 4.74
C ARG A 182 -2.44 -16.59 5.16
N SER A 183 -1.35 -16.26 4.45
CA SER A 183 -0.64 -14.97 4.69
C SER A 183 -1.65 -13.80 4.66
N PRO A 184 -1.64 -12.91 5.67
CA PRO A 184 -2.65 -11.87 5.78
C PRO A 184 -2.61 -10.94 4.59
N ARG A 185 -3.79 -10.38 4.31
CA ARG A 185 -3.95 -9.23 3.42
C ARG A 185 -4.43 -8.08 4.27
N PRO A 186 -3.61 -7.05 4.56
CA PRO A 186 -4.11 -5.87 5.23
C PRO A 186 -5.23 -5.26 4.37
N GLN A 187 -6.22 -4.68 5.03
CA GLN A 187 -7.29 -3.99 4.32
C GLN A 187 -6.78 -2.62 3.87
N VAL A 188 -6.98 -2.30 2.60
CA VAL A 188 -6.72 -0.96 2.04
C VAL A 188 -8.04 -0.22 1.86
N SER A 189 -8.03 1.09 2.07
CA SER A 189 -9.23 1.93 2.05
C SER A 189 -8.98 3.24 1.29
N PHE A 190 -9.97 3.62 0.46
CA PHE A 190 -9.97 4.91 -0.21
C PHE A 190 -10.01 6.05 0.81
N LYS A 191 -10.89 5.97 1.82
CA LYS A 191 -11.01 6.97 2.88
C LYS A 191 -9.74 7.08 3.70
N GLU A 192 -9.06 5.98 4.00
CA GLU A 192 -7.79 6.02 4.74
C GLU A 192 -6.76 6.87 3.98
N LEU A 193 -6.55 6.58 2.70
CA LEU A 193 -5.62 7.34 1.86
C LEU A 193 -6.05 8.80 1.68
N PHE A 194 -7.34 9.05 1.47
CA PHE A 194 -7.89 10.40 1.35
C PHE A 194 -7.71 11.21 2.63
N SER A 195 -8.02 10.63 3.80
CA SER A 195 -7.83 11.26 5.10
C SER A 195 -6.35 11.49 5.39
N TRP A 196 -5.49 10.53 5.05
CA TRP A 196 -4.05 10.69 5.18
C TRP A 196 -3.54 11.86 4.35
N ASN A 197 -3.94 11.96 3.08
CA ASN A 197 -3.54 13.08 2.22
C ASN A 197 -4.01 14.43 2.77
N ASN A 198 -5.24 14.53 3.28
CA ASN A 198 -5.73 15.78 3.87
C ASN A 198 -4.98 16.21 5.14
N LEU A 199 -4.34 15.27 5.85
CA LEU A 199 -3.57 15.56 7.06
C LEU A 199 -2.09 15.82 6.73
N HIS A 200 -1.54 15.02 5.80
CA HIS A 200 -0.11 14.90 5.60
C HIS A 200 0.38 15.41 4.26
N ARG A 201 -0.48 15.67 3.28
CA ARG A 201 -0.11 16.16 1.93
C ARG A 201 -0.82 17.49 1.64
N ASN A 202 -0.17 18.58 2.03
CA ASN A 202 -0.74 19.93 1.95
C ASN A 202 -0.09 20.76 0.83
N ILE A 203 -0.83 21.74 0.31
CA ILE A 203 -0.30 22.72 -0.64
C ILE A 203 -0.39 24.09 0.02
N GLU A 204 0.76 24.69 0.28
CA GLU A 204 0.86 26.04 0.87
C GLU A 204 1.91 26.85 0.10
N ASN A 205 1.58 28.10 -0.27
CA ASN A 205 2.53 29.01 -0.92
C ASN A 205 3.29 28.41 -2.13
N ASN A 206 2.59 27.63 -2.98
CA ASN A 206 3.16 26.94 -4.15
C ASN A 206 4.22 25.86 -3.79
N GLU A 207 4.14 25.32 -2.59
CA GLU A 207 4.94 24.21 -2.07
C GLU A 207 4.02 23.05 -1.66
N LEU A 208 4.37 21.85 -2.13
CA LEU A 208 3.75 20.58 -1.76
C LEU A 208 4.48 20.05 -0.52
N ILE A 209 3.78 19.96 0.60
CA ILE A 209 4.36 19.63 1.90
C ILE A 209 3.87 18.25 2.33
N TYR A 210 4.82 17.35 2.59
CA TYR A 210 4.59 16.05 3.22
C TYR A 210 5.03 16.10 4.68
N THR A 211 4.08 15.94 5.61
CA THR A 211 4.36 15.94 7.06
C THR A 211 4.60 14.53 7.60
N ILE A 212 5.17 14.45 8.80
CA ILE A 212 5.46 13.18 9.48
C ILE A 212 4.13 12.51 9.87
N ASP A 213 4.01 11.21 9.57
CA ASP A 213 2.92 10.35 10.03
C ASP A 213 3.40 9.48 11.21
N ASP A 214 2.95 9.81 12.42
CA ASP A 214 3.28 9.07 13.64
C ASP A 214 2.79 7.61 13.62
N SER A 215 1.81 7.29 12.75
CA SER A 215 1.29 5.94 12.60
C SER A 215 2.12 5.06 11.67
N LEU A 216 3.06 5.63 10.91
CA LEU A 216 3.86 4.94 9.89
C LEU A 216 4.62 3.75 10.48
N ALA A 217 5.26 3.92 11.63
CA ALA A 217 6.02 2.86 12.29
C ALA A 217 5.16 1.63 12.61
N ASN A 218 3.91 1.84 13.03
CA ASN A 218 2.97 0.75 13.32
C ASN A 218 2.52 0.04 12.04
N LYS A 219 2.34 0.78 10.94
CA LYS A 219 1.97 0.21 9.63
C LYS A 219 3.12 -0.59 9.04
N LEU A 220 4.37 -0.12 9.15
CA LEU A 220 5.57 -0.85 8.73
C LEU A 220 5.79 -2.10 9.56
N ALA A 221 5.66 -2.03 10.89
CA ALA A 221 5.78 -3.20 11.76
C ALA A 221 4.76 -4.31 11.40
N LEU A 222 3.56 -3.92 10.92
CA LEU A 222 2.57 -4.89 10.42
C LEU A 222 3.02 -5.57 9.14
N ILE A 223 3.81 -4.92 8.30
CA ILE A 223 4.34 -5.49 7.05
C ILE A 223 5.57 -6.36 7.32
N ASP A 224 6.44 -5.92 8.24
CA ASP A 224 7.72 -6.55 8.52
C ASP A 224 7.64 -7.77 9.46
N ASP A 225 6.70 -7.78 10.43
CA ASP A 225 6.51 -8.88 11.38
C ASP A 225 5.04 -8.95 11.81
N TRP A 226 4.18 -9.29 10.85
CA TRP A 226 2.75 -9.37 11.09
C TRP A 226 2.40 -10.42 12.16
N GLN A 227 3.18 -11.51 12.24
CA GLN A 227 3.00 -12.57 13.22
C GLN A 227 3.29 -12.08 14.64
N GLY A 228 4.38 -11.35 14.84
CA GLY A 228 4.72 -10.72 16.12
C GLY A 228 3.73 -9.63 16.52
N VAL A 229 3.24 -8.82 15.56
CA VAL A 229 2.18 -7.82 15.82
C VAL A 229 0.89 -8.51 16.27
N LEU A 230 0.47 -9.60 15.63
CA LEU A 230 -0.70 -10.37 16.04
C LEU A 230 -0.52 -11.00 17.43
N SER A 231 0.64 -11.61 17.67
CA SER A 231 0.98 -12.21 18.97
C SER A 231 0.85 -11.19 20.11
N LYS A 232 1.43 -9.99 19.94
CA LYS A 232 1.28 -8.88 20.91
C LYS A 232 -0.17 -8.47 21.11
N ARG A 233 -0.95 -8.33 20.03
CA ARG A 233 -2.39 -8.02 20.12
C ARG A 233 -3.18 -9.09 20.88
N TRP A 234 -2.83 -10.37 20.73
CA TRP A 234 -3.47 -11.46 21.47
C TRP A 234 -3.09 -11.45 22.96
N ILE A 235 -1.84 -11.15 23.28
CA ILE A 235 -1.40 -10.93 24.66
C ILE A 235 -2.20 -9.79 25.29
N ASP A 236 -2.39 -8.67 24.58
CA ASP A 236 -3.21 -7.55 25.07
C ASP A 236 -4.67 -7.94 25.33
N ILE A 237 -5.26 -8.80 24.48
CA ILE A 237 -6.62 -9.32 24.70
C ILE A 237 -6.69 -10.14 25.99
N LEU A 238 -5.63 -10.86 26.36
CA LEU A 238 -5.58 -11.69 27.55
C LEU A 238 -5.32 -10.87 28.82
N LEU A 239 -4.39 -9.92 28.75
CA LEU A 239 -3.87 -9.21 29.93
C LEU A 239 -4.54 -7.87 30.18
N ASN A 240 -4.98 -7.16 29.13
CA ASN A 240 -5.41 -5.77 29.20
C ASN A 240 -6.92 -5.58 28.92
N SER A 241 -7.64 -6.65 28.57
CA SER A 241 -9.09 -6.56 28.33
C SER A 241 -9.89 -6.73 29.62
N GLU A 242 -10.40 -5.63 30.17
CA GLU A 242 -11.19 -5.65 31.42
C GLU A 242 -12.48 -6.48 31.33
N LYS A 243 -13.16 -6.48 30.16
CA LYS A 243 -14.42 -7.19 29.93
C LYS A 243 -14.54 -7.70 28.50
N VAL A 244 -15.25 -8.82 28.32
CA VAL A 244 -15.64 -9.34 27.01
C VAL A 244 -16.56 -8.33 26.31
N LYS A 245 -16.15 -7.87 25.12
CA LYS A 245 -16.96 -6.96 24.31
C LYS A 245 -17.93 -7.77 23.47
N LYS A 246 -19.21 -7.35 23.38
CA LYS A 246 -20.24 -8.04 22.58
C LYS A 246 -19.89 -8.14 21.09
N SER A 247 -19.07 -7.22 20.58
CA SER A 247 -18.62 -7.16 19.18
C SER A 247 -17.24 -7.77 18.95
N GLU A 248 -16.63 -8.42 19.93
CA GLU A 248 -15.31 -9.02 19.73
C GLU A 248 -15.38 -10.24 18.79
N PRO A 249 -14.32 -10.51 18.00
CA PRO A 249 -14.26 -11.70 17.17
C PRO A 249 -14.35 -12.98 17.99
N TRP A 250 -15.03 -14.01 17.48
CA TRP A 250 -15.14 -15.33 18.13
C TRP A 250 -13.76 -15.92 18.47
N PHE A 251 -12.74 -15.59 17.68
CA PHE A 251 -11.36 -16.05 17.87
C PHE A 251 -10.76 -15.59 19.20
N ASN A 252 -11.13 -14.41 19.72
CA ASN A 252 -10.65 -13.94 21.02
C ASN A 252 -11.03 -14.92 22.13
N ASN A 253 -12.23 -15.52 22.04
CA ASN A 253 -12.67 -16.54 22.98
C ASN A 253 -11.88 -17.85 22.82
N SER A 254 -11.54 -18.22 21.59
CA SER A 254 -10.69 -19.38 21.31
C SER A 254 -9.29 -19.24 21.91
N ILE A 255 -8.68 -18.05 21.80
CA ILE A 255 -7.38 -17.76 22.44
C ILE A 255 -7.46 -17.87 23.96
N ARG A 256 -8.54 -17.38 24.59
CA ARG A 256 -8.76 -17.53 26.04
C ARG A 256 -8.88 -18.99 26.47
N LYS A 257 -9.59 -19.83 25.70
CA LYS A 257 -9.68 -21.27 25.99
C LYS A 257 -8.33 -21.96 25.80
N PHE A 258 -7.67 -21.70 24.68
CA PHE A 258 -6.35 -22.25 24.37
C PHE A 258 -5.34 -21.96 25.48
N ILE A 259 -5.24 -20.70 25.96
CA ILE A 259 -4.26 -20.36 26.98
C ILE A 259 -4.58 -21.00 28.33
N LEU A 260 -5.86 -21.14 28.69
CA LEU A 260 -6.25 -21.82 29.93
C LEU A 260 -5.89 -23.32 29.87
N ASP A 261 -6.16 -23.98 28.75
CA ASP A 261 -5.81 -25.38 28.55
C ASP A 261 -4.28 -25.57 28.51
N PHE A 262 -3.55 -24.67 27.84
CA PHE A 262 -2.09 -24.65 27.82
C PHE A 262 -1.50 -24.46 29.22
N LEU A 263 -1.97 -23.46 29.98
CA LEU A 263 -1.49 -23.18 31.34
C LEU A 263 -1.76 -24.35 32.27
N LYS A 264 -2.92 -25.00 32.16
CA LYS A 264 -3.24 -26.19 32.96
C LYS A 264 -2.24 -27.33 32.75
N ILE A 265 -1.76 -27.52 31.52
CA ILE A 265 -0.71 -28.50 31.22
C ILE A 265 0.65 -27.99 31.73
N TYR A 266 0.99 -26.74 31.39
CA TYR A 266 2.29 -26.13 31.68
C TYR A 266 2.58 -25.96 33.18
N ASP A 267 1.55 -25.69 33.99
CA ASP A 267 1.65 -25.59 35.45
C ASP A 267 1.93 -26.96 36.11
N GLY A 268 1.68 -28.07 35.40
CA GLY A 268 2.02 -29.43 35.85
C GLY A 268 3.48 -29.81 35.66
N TYR A 269 4.25 -29.02 34.90
CA TYR A 269 5.65 -29.29 34.60
C TYR A 269 6.61 -28.79 35.69
N ASN A 270 7.73 -29.48 35.84
CA ASN A 270 8.87 -28.99 36.61
C ASN A 270 9.71 -27.98 35.80
N GLU A 271 10.72 -27.35 36.41
CA GLU A 271 11.49 -26.29 35.76
C GLU A 271 12.33 -26.78 34.57
N GLU A 272 12.80 -28.03 34.57
CA GLU A 272 13.53 -28.61 33.43
C GLU A 272 12.60 -28.83 32.24
N GLU A 273 11.40 -29.38 32.48
CA GLU A 273 10.36 -29.59 31.46
C GLU A 273 9.87 -28.26 30.87
N LYS A 274 9.67 -27.24 31.72
CA LYS A 274 9.31 -25.88 31.27
C LYS A 274 10.40 -25.28 30.38
N ALA A 275 11.68 -25.48 30.73
CA ALA A 275 12.79 -25.00 29.92
C ALA A 275 12.86 -25.73 28.57
N LEU A 276 12.65 -27.04 28.57
CA LEU A 276 12.63 -27.86 27.35
C LEU A 276 11.56 -27.38 26.37
N ILE A 277 10.31 -27.26 26.82
CA ILE A 277 9.19 -26.81 25.99
C ILE A 277 9.41 -25.40 25.43
N LYS A 278 9.97 -24.48 26.22
CA LYS A 278 10.32 -23.15 25.74
C LYS A 278 11.33 -23.22 24.59
N SER A 279 12.38 -24.04 24.75
CA SER A 279 13.39 -24.24 23.71
C SER A 279 12.80 -24.89 22.46
N GLU A 280 11.93 -25.89 22.62
CA GLU A 280 11.27 -26.56 21.50
C GLU A 280 10.36 -25.59 20.73
N ILE A 281 9.50 -24.84 21.42
CA ILE A 281 8.64 -23.83 20.78
C ILE A 281 9.49 -22.80 20.03
N GLN A 282 10.55 -22.28 20.66
CA GLN A 282 11.45 -21.32 20.00
C GLN A 282 12.09 -21.89 18.73
N SER A 283 12.47 -23.17 18.74
CA SER A 283 13.07 -23.83 17.57
C SER A 283 12.08 -24.04 16.41
N MET A 284 10.77 -24.07 16.69
CA MET A 284 9.72 -24.27 15.70
C MET A 284 9.21 -22.97 15.06
N ILE A 285 9.63 -21.79 15.56
CA ILE A 285 9.30 -20.51 14.95
C ILE A 285 10.12 -20.35 13.66
N LYS A 286 9.44 -20.39 12.51
CA LYS A 286 10.06 -20.13 11.21
C LYS A 286 10.43 -18.66 11.06
N LYS A 287 11.56 -18.38 10.38
CA LYS A 287 11.85 -17.02 9.93
C LYS A 287 11.06 -16.76 8.64
N GLU A 288 10.58 -15.53 8.45
CA GLU A 288 9.77 -15.15 7.28
C GLU A 288 10.51 -15.32 5.93
N THR A 289 11.82 -15.56 5.94
CA THR A 289 12.66 -15.81 4.75
C THR A 289 12.78 -17.28 4.33
N ASP A 290 12.15 -18.22 5.04
CA ASP A 290 12.33 -19.67 4.82
C ASP A 290 11.28 -20.31 3.89
N ASP A 291 10.64 -19.53 3.01
CA ASP A 291 9.78 -20.02 1.91
C ASP A 291 10.53 -20.08 0.57
#